data_AF-A0A4Q6ELF1-F1
#
_entry.id   AF-A0A4Q6ELF1-F1
#
_cell.length_a   1.000
_cell.length_b   1.000
_cell.length_c   1.000
_cell.angle_alpha   90.00
_cell.angle_beta   90.00
_cell.angle_gamma   90.00
#
_symmetry.space_group_name_H-M   'P 1'
#
loop_
_entity.id
_entity.type
_entity.pdbx_description
1 polymer ?
#
loop_
_entity_poly.entity_id
_entity_poly.type
_entity_poly.pdbx_seq_one_letter_code
_entity_poly.pdbx_strand_id
1 'polypeptide(L)'
;MYRRRVETELFFWTIRLSILFLLPLHVSDIGIYQGDVSRFLTLGQWPYRDFGFEYPPLTFGVLLLPACLAEFFQLLRDWDYRFFLALLILPFDYALFRGFLKNPPIPRAAFLYVALTSLLPHLLFDRLDLVVAAGIALPFLWQQRGQQKTDAPFVLGWGFAAALKLVPLLLLPFRLVEGRGGIKRWLRVGFFTAAPLLLSTIMVITLSGGPISFLSYHGARGVQVESLLGNFFLSLHAGGLVKGVDIVNAFRSQ
;
A
#
# COMPACT_ATOMS: atom_id res chain seq x y z
N MET A 1 0.87 2.85 34.72
CA MET A 1 0.42 2.75 33.31
C MET A 1 1.09 3.80 32.41
N TYR A 2 1.22 5.05 32.86
CA TYR A 2 1.83 6.16 32.10
C TYR A 2 3.28 5.89 31.63
N ARG A 3 4.17 5.43 32.52
CA ARG A 3 5.58 5.16 32.19
C ARG A 3 5.77 4.19 31.01
N ARG A 4 5.07 3.04 31.02
CA ARG A 4 5.14 2.05 29.92
C ARG A 4 4.65 2.62 28.58
N ARG A 5 3.67 3.54 28.62
CA ARG A 5 3.17 4.20 27.41
C ARG A 5 4.25 5.09 26.80
N VAL A 6 4.89 5.93 27.61
CA VAL A 6 6.00 6.78 27.18
C VAL A 6 7.15 5.95 26.62
N GLU A 7 7.54 4.87 27.30
CA GLU A 7 8.58 3.94 26.81
C GLU A 7 8.23 3.34 25.44
N THR A 8 6.96 2.97 25.22
CA THR A 8 6.53 2.41 23.93
C THR A 8 6.49 3.46 22.81
N GLU A 9 6.10 4.71 23.12
CA GLU A 9 6.12 5.81 22.16
C GLU A 9 7.53 6.22 21.77
N LEU A 10 8.44 6.27 22.74
CA LEU A 10 9.87 6.48 22.48
C LEU A 10 10.42 5.36 21.59
N PHE A 11 10.09 4.10 21.90
CA PHE A 11 10.49 2.96 21.08
C PHE A 11 9.99 3.07 19.64
N PHE A 12 8.72 3.46 19.43
CA PHE A 12 8.18 3.73 18.09
C PHE A 12 9.03 4.78 17.35
N TRP A 13 9.23 5.95 17.94
CA TRP A 13 9.95 7.04 17.28
C TRP A 13 11.40 6.71 17.01
N THR A 14 12.11 6.10 17.96
CA THR A 14 13.50 5.66 17.77
C THR A 14 13.60 4.72 16.56
N ILE A 15 12.75 3.69 16.50
CA ILE A 15 12.77 2.72 15.39
C ILE A 15 12.44 3.40 14.05
N ARG A 16 11.41 4.25 13.98
CA ARG A 16 11.02 4.89 12.70
C ARG A 16 12.06 5.86 12.19
N LEU A 17 12.65 6.67 13.06
CA LEU A 17 13.70 7.59 12.69
C LEU A 17 14.97 6.83 12.27
N SER A 18 15.33 5.74 12.97
CA SER A 18 16.43 4.88 12.54
C SER A 18 16.19 4.27 11.14
N ILE A 19 14.98 3.79 10.86
CA ILE A 19 14.64 3.26 9.53
C ILE A 19 14.76 4.35 8.46
N LEU A 20 14.23 5.55 8.73
CA LEU A 20 14.20 6.64 7.76
C LEU A 20 15.59 7.18 7.44
N PHE A 21 16.45 7.34 8.45
CA PHE A 21 17.73 8.04 8.30
C PHE A 21 18.96 7.13 8.21
N LEU A 22 18.88 5.89 8.71
CA LEU A 22 20.05 5.00 8.77
C LEU A 22 19.99 3.84 7.77
N LEU A 23 18.80 3.43 7.33
CA LEU A 23 18.70 2.32 6.39
C LEU A 23 18.83 2.82 4.94
N PRO A 24 19.77 2.26 4.16
CA PRO A 24 19.96 2.64 2.77
C PRO A 24 18.78 2.19 1.90
N LEU A 25 18.62 2.84 0.75
CA LEU A 25 17.80 2.32 -0.34
C LEU A 25 18.44 1.02 -0.85
N HIS A 26 17.80 -0.11 -0.62
CA HIS A 26 18.21 -1.41 -1.15
C HIS A 26 16.97 -2.17 -1.58
N VAL A 27 16.86 -2.51 -2.87
CA VAL A 27 15.75 -3.28 -3.48
C VAL A 27 14.38 -2.68 -3.13
N SER A 28 13.96 -1.66 -3.89
CA SER A 28 12.91 -0.73 -3.47
C SER A 28 12.05 -0.24 -4.65
N ASP A 29 10.73 -0.17 -4.46
CA ASP A 29 9.78 0.33 -5.48
C ASP A 29 9.95 1.85 -5.73
N ILE A 30 10.73 2.55 -4.91
CA ILE A 30 10.98 3.99 -5.03
C ILE A 30 11.45 4.39 -6.43
N GLY A 31 12.41 3.64 -7.00
CA GLY A 31 12.93 3.96 -8.34
C GLY A 31 11.85 3.81 -9.43
N ILE A 32 10.94 2.83 -9.28
CA ILE A 32 9.81 2.64 -10.19
C ILE A 32 8.83 3.80 -10.03
N TYR A 33 8.45 4.15 -8.80
CA TYR A 33 7.51 5.25 -8.54
C TYR A 33 8.03 6.59 -9.05
N GLN A 34 9.29 6.90 -8.74
CA GLN A 34 9.94 8.12 -9.18
C GLN A 34 10.12 8.13 -10.71
N GLY A 35 10.44 6.99 -11.32
CA GLY A 35 10.52 6.84 -12.77
C GLY A 35 9.19 7.14 -13.46
N ASP A 36 8.09 6.54 -13.00
CA ASP A 36 6.75 6.77 -13.55
C ASP A 36 6.30 8.22 -13.40
N VAL A 37 6.56 8.84 -12.25
CA VAL A 37 6.24 10.25 -12.00
C VAL A 37 7.12 11.17 -12.86
N SER A 38 8.41 10.85 -13.02
CA SER A 38 9.34 11.60 -13.86
C SER A 38 8.88 11.59 -15.33
N ARG A 39 8.40 10.46 -15.86
CA ARG A 39 7.86 10.39 -17.23
C ARG A 39 6.68 11.35 -17.43
N PHE A 40 5.82 11.49 -16.42
CA PHE A 40 4.72 12.43 -16.47
C PHE A 40 5.20 13.90 -16.41
N LEU A 41 6.05 14.23 -15.45
CA LEU A 41 6.50 15.62 -15.24
C LEU A 41 7.44 16.11 -16.34
N THR A 42 8.34 15.26 -16.84
CA THR A 42 9.39 15.65 -17.79
C THR A 42 9.03 15.38 -19.24
N LEU A 43 8.34 14.27 -19.53
CA LEU A 43 8.00 13.87 -20.90
C LEU A 43 6.53 14.12 -21.25
N GLY A 44 5.71 14.57 -20.28
CA GLY A 44 4.27 14.76 -20.48
C GLY A 44 3.50 13.45 -20.75
N GLN A 45 4.09 12.30 -20.41
CA GLN A 45 3.49 10.98 -20.63
C GLN A 45 2.48 10.66 -19.55
N TRP A 46 1.27 10.28 -19.93
CA TRP A 46 0.18 9.94 -19.01
C TRP A 46 0.15 8.43 -18.70
N PRO A 47 -0.06 8.04 -17.43
CA PRO A 47 -0.23 6.65 -17.07
C PRO A 47 -1.45 6.06 -17.78
N TYR A 48 -1.40 4.76 -18.08
CA TYR A 48 -2.35 3.98 -18.88
C TYR A 48 -2.43 4.35 -20.35
N ARG A 49 -2.16 5.60 -20.74
CA ARG A 49 -2.20 6.05 -22.14
C ARG A 49 -0.86 5.86 -22.85
N ASP A 50 0.19 6.41 -22.25
CA ASP A 50 1.52 6.47 -22.85
C ASP A 50 2.46 5.41 -22.22
N PHE A 51 2.08 4.87 -21.05
CA PHE A 51 2.79 3.77 -20.40
C PHE A 51 1.92 2.92 -19.48
N GLY A 52 2.32 1.66 -19.29
CA GLY A 52 1.66 0.75 -18.36
C GLY A 52 1.89 1.16 -16.91
N PHE A 53 0.81 1.29 -16.14
CA PHE A 53 0.85 1.59 -14.72
C PHE A 53 -0.01 0.55 -13.98
N GLU A 54 0.54 -0.01 -12.90
CA GLU A 54 0.01 -1.24 -12.28
C GLU A 54 -1.04 -1.00 -11.20
N TYR A 55 -1.00 0.17 -10.60
CA TYR A 55 -1.88 0.52 -9.49
C TYR A 55 -3.16 1.16 -10.02
N PRO A 56 -4.22 1.32 -9.21
CA PRO A 56 -5.38 2.11 -9.59
C PRO A 56 -5.05 3.62 -9.70
N PRO A 57 -5.83 4.42 -10.45
CA PRO A 57 -5.47 5.80 -10.82
C PRO A 57 -5.18 6.76 -9.67
N LEU A 58 -5.88 6.63 -8.54
CA LEU A 58 -5.63 7.50 -7.38
C LEU A 58 -4.20 7.33 -6.83
N THR A 59 -3.63 6.13 -6.96
CA THR A 59 -2.26 5.84 -6.54
C THR A 59 -1.27 6.75 -7.23
N PHE A 60 -1.44 7.00 -8.54
CA PHE A 60 -0.55 7.89 -9.27
C PHE A 60 -0.58 9.31 -8.71
N GLY A 61 -1.77 9.80 -8.35
CA GLY A 61 -1.91 11.10 -7.68
C GLY A 61 -1.20 11.16 -6.32
N VAL A 62 -1.21 10.07 -5.55
CA VAL A 62 -0.47 9.98 -4.29
C VAL A 62 1.05 9.95 -4.52
N LEU A 63 1.52 9.24 -5.54
CA LEU A 63 2.94 9.17 -5.92
C LEU A 63 3.45 10.50 -6.50
N LEU A 64 2.58 11.31 -7.09
CA LEU A 64 2.96 12.63 -7.60
C LEU A 64 3.32 13.61 -6.46
N LEU A 65 2.69 13.49 -5.28
CA LEU A 65 2.88 14.43 -4.17
C LEU A 65 4.34 14.54 -3.69
N PRO A 66 5.07 13.43 -3.42
CA PRO A 66 6.50 13.51 -3.08
C PRO A 66 7.36 14.24 -4.11
N ALA A 67 7.11 14.03 -5.41
CA ALA A 67 7.87 14.70 -6.47
C ALA A 67 7.58 16.20 -6.52
N CYS A 68 6.31 16.62 -6.40
CA CYS A 68 5.96 18.04 -6.36
C CYS A 68 6.57 18.74 -5.14
N LEU A 69 6.62 18.07 -3.98
CA LEU A 69 7.28 18.61 -2.79
C LEU A 69 8.79 18.72 -2.99
N ALA A 70 9.42 17.67 -3.53
CA ALA A 70 10.85 17.67 -3.82
C ALA A 70 11.23 18.82 -4.78
N GLU A 71 10.47 19.00 -5.86
CA GLU A 71 10.64 20.10 -6.81
C GLU A 71 10.42 21.47 -6.15
N PHE A 72 9.36 21.63 -5.35
CA PHE A 72 9.08 22.87 -4.62
C PHE A 72 10.23 23.29 -3.69
N PHE A 73 10.88 22.32 -3.05
CA PHE A 73 12.05 22.55 -2.18
C PHE A 73 13.39 22.54 -2.94
N GLN A 74 13.39 22.38 -4.27
CA GLN A 74 14.59 22.28 -5.11
C GLN A 74 15.53 21.13 -4.72
N LEU A 75 14.94 20.01 -4.33
CA LEU A 75 15.59 18.76 -3.95
C LEU A 75 15.34 17.74 -5.06
N LEU A 76 16.38 17.26 -5.74
CA LEU A 76 16.24 16.45 -6.96
C LEU A 76 17.06 15.14 -6.92
N ARG A 77 17.19 14.52 -5.75
CA ARG A 77 17.82 13.20 -5.59
C ARG A 77 16.80 12.13 -5.23
N ASP A 78 17.08 10.88 -5.57
CA ASP A 78 16.20 9.73 -5.27
C ASP A 78 15.92 9.59 -3.76
N TRP A 79 16.91 9.95 -2.94
CA TRP A 79 16.77 10.04 -1.49
C TRP A 79 15.72 11.07 -1.05
N ASP A 80 15.56 12.16 -1.80
CA ASP A 80 14.60 13.21 -1.49
C ASP A 80 13.18 12.70 -1.74
N TYR A 81 12.95 12.02 -2.87
CA TYR A 81 11.64 11.42 -3.18
C TYR A 81 11.23 10.40 -2.12
N ARG A 82 12.12 9.48 -1.73
CA ARG A 82 11.87 8.52 -0.65
C ARG A 82 11.53 9.22 0.66
N PHE A 83 12.28 10.27 1.01
CA PHE A 83 12.05 11.02 2.23
C PHE A 83 10.65 11.66 2.26
N PHE A 84 10.25 12.33 1.18
CA PHE A 84 8.91 12.91 1.09
C PHE A 84 7.80 11.86 1.07
N LEU A 85 8.02 10.71 0.42
CA LEU A 85 7.08 9.58 0.50
C LEU A 85 6.96 9.06 1.93
N ALA A 86 8.07 8.91 2.65
CA ALA A 86 8.04 8.48 4.04
C ALA A 86 7.31 9.48 4.93
N LEU A 87 7.50 10.79 4.72
CA LEU A 87 6.75 11.84 5.43
C LEU A 87 5.25 11.76 5.16
N LEU A 88 4.84 11.39 3.94
CA LEU A 88 3.43 11.18 3.59
C LEU A 88 2.85 9.95 4.30
N ILE A 89 3.64 8.88 4.46
CA ILE A 89 3.22 7.61 5.06
C ILE A 89 3.24 7.64 6.60
N LEU A 90 4.18 8.36 7.21
CA LEU A 90 4.42 8.39 8.65
C LEU A 90 3.18 8.73 9.52
N PRO A 91 2.28 9.66 9.12
CA PRO A 91 1.03 9.90 9.84
C PRO A 91 0.12 8.68 9.91
N PHE A 92 0.07 7.86 8.86
CA PHE A 92 -0.73 6.62 8.83
C PHE A 92 -0.13 5.55 9.74
N ASP A 93 1.19 5.40 9.73
CA ASP A 93 1.94 4.52 10.64
C ASP A 93 1.68 4.90 12.11
N TYR A 94 1.80 6.18 12.43
CA TYR A 94 1.58 6.68 13.78
C TYR A 94 0.11 6.53 14.20
N ALA A 95 -0.85 6.77 13.29
CA ALA A 95 -2.26 6.55 13.54
C ALA A 95 -2.56 5.07 13.88
N LEU A 96 -1.97 4.13 13.15
CA LEU A 96 -2.07 2.70 13.41
C LEU A 96 -1.50 2.35 14.78
N PHE A 97 -0.28 2.78 15.06
CA PHE A 97 0.37 2.59 16.34
C PHE A 97 -0.48 3.11 17.51
N ARG A 98 -1.02 4.34 17.38
CA ARG A 98 -1.91 4.94 18.38
C ARG A 98 -3.24 4.18 18.50
N GLY A 99 -3.75 3.64 17.40
CA GLY A 99 -4.90 2.74 17.38
C GLY A 99 -4.64 1.49 18.21
N PHE A 100 -3.54 0.78 17.96
CA PHE A 100 -3.14 -0.40 18.73
C PHE A 100 -2.82 -0.10 20.20
N LEU A 101 -2.35 1.11 20.50
CA LEU A 101 -2.05 1.53 21.87
C LEU A 101 -3.33 1.83 22.66
N LYS A 102 -4.31 2.46 22.01
CA LYS A 102 -5.59 2.86 22.64
C LYS A 102 -6.57 1.70 22.74
N ASN A 103 -6.68 0.90 21.68
CA ASN A 103 -7.64 -0.20 21.55
C ASN A 103 -6.91 -1.49 21.11
N PRO A 104 -6.05 -2.06 21.97
CA PRO A 104 -5.27 -3.24 21.62
C PRO A 104 -6.18 -4.46 21.40
N PRO A 105 -6.09 -5.15 20.25
CA PRO A 105 -6.80 -6.42 20.04
C PRO A 105 -6.24 -7.55 20.92
N ILE A 106 -4.95 -7.47 21.27
CA ILE A 106 -4.23 -8.41 22.14
C ILE A 106 -3.28 -7.65 23.08
N PRO A 107 -2.88 -8.24 24.22
CA PRO A 107 -1.88 -7.64 25.10
C PRO A 107 -0.61 -7.28 24.32
N ARG A 108 -0.10 -6.06 24.54
CA ARG A 108 1.13 -5.53 23.91
C ARG A 108 1.06 -5.40 22.37
N ALA A 109 -0.13 -5.33 21.78
CA ALA A 109 -0.29 -5.16 20.32
C ALA A 109 0.54 -4.02 19.72
N ALA A 110 0.58 -2.85 20.37
CA ALA A 110 1.39 -1.71 19.90
C ALA A 110 2.90 -2.00 19.88
N PHE A 111 3.41 -2.72 20.89
CA PHE A 111 4.82 -3.12 20.92
C PHE A 111 5.12 -4.16 19.83
N LEU A 112 4.26 -5.17 19.69
CA LEU A 112 4.39 -6.19 18.64
C LEU A 112 4.32 -5.57 17.25
N TYR A 113 3.45 -4.59 17.05
CA TYR A 113 3.37 -3.83 15.82
C TYR A 113 4.72 -3.19 15.48
N VAL A 114 5.33 -2.43 16.40
CA VAL A 114 6.63 -1.79 16.17
C VAL A 114 7.73 -2.82 15.92
N ALA A 115 7.78 -3.87 16.74
CA ALA A 115 8.80 -4.91 16.62
C ALA A 115 8.69 -5.68 15.29
N LEU A 116 7.50 -6.13 14.89
CA LEU A 116 7.33 -6.89 13.65
C LEU A 116 7.55 -6.02 12.42
N THR A 117 7.07 -4.77 12.44
CA THR A 117 7.30 -3.86 11.31
C THR A 117 8.75 -3.41 11.20
N SER A 118 9.53 -3.40 12.29
CA SER A 118 10.97 -3.15 12.21
C SER A 118 11.76 -4.25 11.50
N LEU A 119 11.20 -5.46 11.38
CA LEU A 119 11.79 -6.54 10.58
C LEU A 119 11.52 -6.36 9.08
N LEU A 120 10.65 -5.42 8.71
CA LEU A 120 10.20 -5.16 7.34
C LEU A 120 10.39 -3.68 6.96
N PRO A 121 11.59 -3.10 7.16
CA PRO A 121 11.79 -1.66 7.04
C PRO A 121 11.51 -1.13 5.63
N HIS A 122 11.88 -1.90 4.60
CA HIS A 122 11.64 -1.53 3.20
C HIS A 122 10.15 -1.57 2.84
N LEU A 123 9.33 -2.40 3.50
CA LEU A 123 7.89 -2.42 3.24
C LEU A 123 7.15 -1.22 3.88
N LEU A 124 7.75 -0.59 4.89
CA LEU A 124 7.10 0.50 5.62
C LEU A 124 7.05 1.81 4.83
N PHE A 125 8.19 2.27 4.32
CA PHE A 125 8.31 3.61 3.74
C PHE A 125 8.66 3.63 2.26
N ASP A 126 9.07 2.50 1.69
CA ASP A 126 9.38 2.42 0.27
C ASP A 126 8.17 1.94 -0.56
N ARG A 127 7.03 1.65 0.10
CA ARG A 127 5.80 1.17 -0.52
C ARG A 127 4.57 1.82 0.08
N LEU A 128 3.48 1.84 -0.68
CA LEU A 128 2.18 2.34 -0.21
C LEU A 128 1.37 1.32 0.62
N ASP A 129 1.93 0.14 0.89
CA ASP A 129 1.25 -0.94 1.62
C ASP A 129 0.77 -0.49 3.01
N LEU A 130 1.53 0.35 3.69
CA LEU A 130 1.17 0.84 5.02
C LEU A 130 -0.04 1.78 4.98
N VAL A 131 -0.17 2.59 3.94
CA VAL A 131 -1.33 3.49 3.74
C VAL A 131 -2.59 2.65 3.50
N VAL A 132 -2.48 1.60 2.67
CA VAL A 132 -3.57 0.64 2.44
C VAL A 132 -3.93 -0.09 3.73
N ALA A 133 -2.93 -0.58 4.48
CA ALA A 133 -3.14 -1.25 5.77
C ALA A 133 -3.83 -0.32 6.78
N ALA A 134 -3.47 0.96 6.82
CA ALA A 134 -4.13 1.96 7.66
C ALA A 134 -5.60 2.15 7.27
N GLY A 135 -5.91 2.28 5.98
CA GLY A 135 -7.29 2.38 5.51
C GLY A 135 -8.13 1.14 5.85
N ILE A 136 -7.53 -0.05 5.88
CA ILE A 136 -8.19 -1.29 6.30
C ILE A 136 -8.39 -1.35 7.83
N ALA A 137 -7.33 -1.10 8.60
CA ALA A 137 -7.28 -1.44 10.04
C ALA A 137 -7.78 -0.32 10.96
N LEU A 138 -7.57 0.97 10.62
CA LEU A 138 -8.04 2.09 11.45
C LEU A 138 -9.55 2.07 11.73
N PRO A 139 -10.43 1.73 10.75
CA PRO A 139 -11.86 1.58 11.03
C PRO A 139 -12.15 0.61 12.18
N PHE A 140 -11.41 -0.49 12.30
CA PHE A 140 -11.56 -1.44 13.41
C PHE A 140 -10.94 -0.93 14.70
N LEU A 141 -9.74 -0.35 14.64
CA LEU A 141 -9.02 0.13 15.82
C LEU A 141 -9.69 1.33 16.46
N TRP A 142 -10.41 2.15 15.71
CA TRP A 142 -11.09 3.35 16.23
C TRP A 142 -12.59 3.18 16.44
N GLN A 143 -13.15 2.05 15.98
CA GLN A 143 -14.51 1.68 16.34
C GLN A 143 -14.58 1.31 17.81
N GLN A 144 -15.27 2.14 18.60
CA GLN A 144 -15.60 1.80 19.99
C GLN A 144 -16.67 0.70 20.02
N ARG A 145 -16.42 -0.37 20.80
CA ARG A 145 -17.40 -1.43 21.05
C ARG A 145 -18.70 -0.79 21.59
N GLY A 146 -19.81 -0.94 20.86
CA GLY A 146 -21.14 -0.49 21.28
C GLY A 146 -21.62 0.86 20.75
N GLN A 147 -20.81 1.64 20.02
CA GLN A 147 -21.21 2.98 19.54
C GLN A 147 -21.52 3.07 18.03
N GLN A 148 -21.58 1.95 17.31
CA GLN A 148 -21.81 2.02 15.87
C GLN A 148 -23.25 2.37 15.52
N LYS A 149 -23.45 3.64 15.16
CA LYS A 149 -24.61 4.07 14.38
C LYS A 149 -24.33 4.08 12.87
N THR A 150 -23.08 4.03 12.42
CA THR A 150 -22.72 4.22 11.00
C THR A 150 -21.54 3.35 10.53
N ASP A 151 -21.58 2.93 9.26
CA ASP A 151 -20.47 2.26 8.55
C ASP A 151 -19.52 3.27 7.87
N ALA A 152 -19.65 4.57 8.13
CA ALA A 152 -18.91 5.61 7.42
C ALA A 152 -17.37 5.47 7.51
N PRO A 153 -16.77 5.15 8.67
CA PRO A 153 -15.32 4.94 8.75
C PRO A 153 -14.83 3.79 7.87
N PHE A 154 -15.62 2.71 7.75
CA PHE A 154 -15.30 1.58 6.88
C PHE A 154 -15.39 1.99 5.41
N VAL A 155 -16.50 2.62 5.03
CA VAL A 155 -16.71 3.12 3.66
C VAL A 155 -15.56 4.03 3.23
N LEU A 156 -15.18 5.00 4.08
CA LEU A 156 -14.11 5.94 3.76
C LEU A 156 -12.73 5.26 3.77
N GLY A 157 -12.39 4.53 4.84
CA GLY A 157 -11.07 3.91 4.97
C GLY A 157 -10.83 2.82 3.92
N TRP A 158 -11.80 1.92 3.73
CA TRP A 158 -11.67 0.84 2.76
C TRP A 158 -11.87 1.33 1.32
N GLY A 159 -12.74 2.31 1.08
CA GLY A 159 -12.87 2.94 -0.24
C GLY A 159 -11.56 3.64 -0.64
N PHE A 160 -10.96 4.41 0.27
CA PHE A 160 -9.65 5.01 0.04
C PHE A 160 -8.56 3.95 -0.19
N ALA A 161 -8.49 2.92 0.64
CA ALA A 161 -7.53 1.84 0.45
C ALA A 161 -7.73 1.10 -0.88
N ALA A 162 -8.99 0.86 -1.28
CA ALA A 162 -9.36 0.21 -2.54
C ALA A 162 -8.98 1.04 -3.77
N ALA A 163 -9.01 2.38 -3.63
CA ALA A 163 -8.54 3.31 -4.64
C ALA A 163 -7.01 3.32 -4.80
N LEU A 164 -6.27 2.79 -3.83
CA LEU A 164 -4.81 2.68 -3.88
C LEU A 164 -4.33 1.27 -4.25
N LYS A 165 -5.02 0.23 -3.78
CA LYS A 165 -4.78 -1.17 -4.15
C LYS A 165 -6.08 -1.95 -4.06
N LEU A 166 -6.25 -2.97 -4.89
CA LEU A 166 -7.50 -3.74 -4.93
C LEU A 166 -7.66 -4.73 -3.76
N VAL A 167 -6.61 -4.95 -2.95
CA VAL A 167 -6.60 -5.92 -1.82
C VAL A 167 -7.79 -5.77 -0.85
N PRO A 168 -8.23 -4.56 -0.43
CA PRO A 168 -9.37 -4.41 0.47
C PRO A 168 -10.68 -5.00 -0.08
N LEU A 169 -10.83 -5.08 -1.41
CA LEU A 169 -12.02 -5.66 -2.03
C LEU A 169 -12.13 -7.16 -1.78
N LEU A 170 -10.98 -7.85 -1.70
CA LEU A 170 -10.92 -9.27 -1.36
C LEU A 170 -11.33 -9.52 0.10
N LEU A 171 -11.21 -8.50 0.95
CA LEU A 171 -11.60 -8.57 2.36
C LEU A 171 -13.09 -8.22 2.59
N LEU A 172 -13.76 -7.68 1.57
CA LEU A 172 -15.15 -7.22 1.65
C LEU A 172 -16.13 -8.32 2.10
N PRO A 173 -16.04 -9.58 1.63
CA PRO A 173 -16.94 -10.63 2.08
C PRO A 173 -16.91 -10.85 3.60
N PHE A 174 -15.73 -10.83 4.21
CA PHE A 174 -15.59 -11.00 5.66
C PHE A 174 -16.30 -9.89 6.43
N ARG A 175 -16.20 -8.65 5.94
CA ARG A 175 -16.84 -7.51 6.56
C ARG A 175 -18.38 -7.55 6.46
N LEU A 176 -18.88 -8.01 5.32
CA LEU A 176 -20.32 -8.16 5.08
C LEU A 176 -20.93 -9.26 5.97
N VAL A 177 -20.21 -10.37 6.16
CA VAL A 177 -20.64 -11.49 7.03
C VAL A 177 -20.65 -11.12 8.51
N GLU A 178 -19.72 -10.29 8.98
CA GLU A 178 -19.68 -9.82 10.37
C GLU A 178 -20.90 -8.95 10.74
N GLY A 179 -21.58 -8.37 9.74
CA GLY A 179 -22.64 -7.40 9.95
C GLY A 179 -24.05 -7.98 10.03
N ARG A 180 -24.76 -7.74 11.15
CA ARG A 180 -26.24 -7.91 11.23
C ARG A 180 -27.02 -6.81 10.50
N GLY A 181 -26.67 -6.51 9.25
CA GLY A 181 -27.32 -5.46 8.47
C GLY A 181 -28.21 -6.00 7.35
N GLY A 182 -29.33 -5.32 7.08
CA GLY A 182 -30.16 -5.60 5.90
C GLY A 182 -29.50 -5.17 4.59
N ILE A 183 -30.15 -5.49 3.47
CA ILE A 183 -29.65 -5.25 2.10
C ILE A 183 -29.13 -3.83 1.84
N LYS A 184 -29.74 -2.79 2.44
CA LYS A 184 -29.31 -1.39 2.30
C LYS A 184 -27.87 -1.15 2.78
N ARG A 185 -27.46 -1.86 3.84
CA ARG A 185 -26.09 -1.80 4.36
C ARG A 185 -25.11 -2.46 3.39
N TRP A 186 -25.48 -3.63 2.89
CA TRP A 186 -24.71 -4.38 1.91
C TRP A 186 -24.46 -3.55 0.65
N LEU A 187 -25.53 -2.93 0.12
CA LEU A 187 -25.43 -2.04 -1.03
C LEU A 187 -24.52 -0.85 -0.74
N ARG A 188 -24.61 -0.22 0.43
CA ARG A 188 -23.76 0.92 0.78
C ARG A 188 -22.28 0.53 0.90
N VAL A 189 -21.97 -0.47 1.72
CA VAL A 189 -20.59 -0.91 1.96
C VAL A 189 -20.01 -1.47 0.67
N GLY A 190 -20.75 -2.32 -0.05
CA GLY A 190 -20.34 -2.85 -1.33
C GLY A 190 -20.11 -1.77 -2.38
N PHE A 191 -21.07 -0.86 -2.57
CA PHE A 191 -20.96 0.22 -3.55
C PHE A 191 -19.77 1.13 -3.27
N PHE A 192 -19.63 1.67 -2.06
CA PHE A 192 -18.58 2.65 -1.82
C PHE A 192 -17.17 2.03 -1.71
N THR A 193 -17.07 0.76 -1.32
CA THR A 193 -15.80 0.05 -1.36
C THR A 193 -15.44 -0.35 -2.80
N ALA A 194 -16.40 -0.73 -3.65
CA ALA A 194 -16.16 -1.14 -5.04
C ALA A 194 -16.21 0.01 -6.07
N ALA A 195 -16.77 1.17 -5.74
CA ALA A 195 -16.81 2.34 -6.63
C ALA A 195 -15.41 2.78 -7.11
N PRO A 196 -14.36 2.78 -6.26
CA PRO A 196 -13.00 2.97 -6.72
C PRO A 196 -12.55 1.97 -7.79
N LEU A 197 -12.94 0.69 -7.66
CA LEU A 197 -12.63 -0.32 -8.68
C LEU A 197 -13.33 0.00 -9.99
N LEU A 198 -14.63 0.33 -9.95
CA LEU A 198 -15.39 0.70 -11.13
C LEU A 198 -14.75 1.90 -11.83
N LEU A 199 -14.43 2.95 -11.08
CA LEU A 199 -13.76 4.13 -11.61
C LEU A 199 -12.39 3.80 -12.21
N SER A 200 -11.60 3.01 -11.50
CA SER A 200 -10.28 2.57 -11.96
C SER A 200 -10.37 1.76 -13.24
N THR A 201 -11.34 0.84 -13.31
CA THR A 201 -11.60 0.02 -14.50
C THR A 201 -12.03 0.88 -15.68
N ILE A 202 -12.93 1.84 -15.46
CA ILE A 202 -13.36 2.77 -16.49
C ILE A 202 -12.16 3.57 -17.01
N MET A 203 -11.33 4.13 -16.13
CA MET A 203 -10.15 4.90 -16.53
C MET A 203 -9.13 4.05 -17.29
N VAL A 204 -8.86 2.82 -16.84
CA VAL A 204 -7.97 1.91 -17.56
C VAL A 204 -8.55 1.62 -18.95
N ILE A 205 -9.82 1.23 -19.06
CA ILE A 205 -10.45 0.91 -20.34
C ILE A 205 -10.41 2.11 -21.31
N THR A 206 -10.71 3.32 -20.82
CA THR A 206 -10.76 4.51 -21.68
C THR A 206 -9.37 5.01 -22.08
N LEU A 207 -8.35 4.78 -21.26
CA LEU A 207 -6.99 5.30 -21.49
C LEU A 207 -6.03 4.28 -22.10
N SER A 208 -6.17 2.98 -21.81
CA SER A 208 -5.21 1.92 -22.18
C SER A 208 -5.50 1.16 -23.46
N GLY A 209 -6.42 1.67 -24.29
CA GLY A 209 -6.85 0.96 -25.51
C GLY A 209 -7.71 -0.29 -25.23
N GLY A 210 -8.28 -0.40 -24.03
CA GLY A 210 -9.26 -1.44 -23.66
C GLY A 210 -8.80 -2.47 -22.62
N PRO A 211 -9.71 -3.33 -22.12
CA PRO A 211 -9.42 -4.27 -21.03
C PRO A 211 -8.46 -5.42 -21.41
N ILE A 212 -8.37 -5.73 -22.71
CA ILE A 212 -7.50 -6.81 -23.22
C ILE A 212 -6.03 -6.42 -23.09
N SER A 213 -5.66 -5.16 -23.30
CA SER A 213 -4.27 -4.71 -23.19
C SER A 213 -3.74 -4.84 -21.75
N PHE A 214 -4.59 -4.58 -20.76
CA PHE A 214 -4.26 -4.77 -19.34
C PHE A 214 -4.01 -6.25 -19.00
N LEU A 215 -4.90 -7.16 -19.44
CA LEU A 215 -4.72 -8.59 -19.23
C LEU A 215 -3.50 -9.13 -19.96
N SER A 216 -3.26 -8.71 -21.20
CA SER A 216 -2.08 -9.07 -21.98
C SER A 216 -0.79 -8.58 -21.32
N TYR A 217 -0.79 -7.35 -20.78
CA TYR A 217 0.34 -6.80 -20.04
C TYR A 217 0.67 -7.63 -18.80
N HIS A 218 -0.33 -7.98 -17.97
CA HIS A 218 -0.11 -8.81 -16.79
C HIS A 218 0.18 -10.28 -17.12
N GLY A 219 -0.42 -10.84 -18.17
CA GLY A 219 -0.14 -12.20 -18.63
C GLY A 219 1.26 -12.37 -19.22
N ALA A 220 1.83 -11.31 -19.79
CA ALA A 220 3.20 -11.29 -20.29
C ALA A 220 4.26 -11.12 -19.17
N ARG A 221 3.84 -10.74 -17.96
CA ARG A 221 4.75 -10.67 -16.81
C ARG A 221 4.89 -12.07 -16.24
N GLY A 222 6.07 -12.65 -16.43
CA GLY A 222 6.44 -13.93 -15.81
C GLY A 222 6.27 -13.90 -14.29
N VAL A 223 6.38 -15.07 -13.66
CA VAL A 223 6.20 -15.20 -12.21
C VAL A 223 7.27 -14.35 -11.51
N GLN A 224 6.81 -13.32 -10.81
CA GLN A 224 7.64 -12.39 -10.06
C GLN A 224 8.26 -13.12 -8.86
N VAL A 225 9.57 -12.99 -8.66
CA VAL A 225 10.29 -13.64 -7.53
C VAL A 225 9.73 -13.21 -6.17
N GLU A 226 9.15 -12.02 -6.09
CA GLU A 226 8.52 -11.41 -4.93
C GLU A 226 7.17 -12.06 -4.59
N SER A 227 6.59 -12.85 -5.50
CA SER A 227 5.35 -13.58 -5.26
C SER A 227 5.61 -14.88 -4.48
N LEU A 228 4.61 -15.36 -3.75
CA LEU A 228 4.68 -16.65 -3.06
C LEU A 228 4.99 -17.79 -4.05
N LEU A 229 4.37 -17.76 -5.22
CA LEU A 229 4.62 -18.72 -6.30
C LEU A 229 6.04 -18.57 -6.85
N GLY A 230 6.55 -17.34 -7.00
CA GLY A 230 7.92 -17.09 -7.42
C GLY A 230 8.95 -17.67 -6.45
N ASN A 231 8.78 -17.44 -5.15
CA ASN A 231 9.63 -18.04 -4.11
C ASN A 231 9.52 -19.56 -4.06
N PHE A 232 8.33 -20.11 -4.27
CA PHE A 232 8.12 -21.55 -4.37
C PHE A 232 8.86 -22.14 -5.57
N PHE A 233 8.70 -21.55 -6.77
CA PHE A 233 9.41 -21.98 -7.97
C PHE A 233 10.91 -21.77 -7.85
N LEU A 234 11.37 -20.70 -7.20
CA LEU A 234 12.79 -20.46 -6.91
C LEU A 234 13.35 -21.56 -6.00
N SER A 235 12.60 -21.96 -4.98
CA SER A 235 12.99 -23.06 -4.09
C SER A 235 13.06 -24.41 -4.83
N LEU A 236 12.08 -24.68 -5.70
CA LEU A 236 12.08 -25.88 -6.54
C LEU A 236 13.22 -25.88 -7.56
N HIS A 237 13.52 -24.71 -8.14
CA HIS A 237 14.62 -24.53 -9.07
C HIS A 237 15.97 -24.72 -8.38
N ALA A 238 16.16 -24.11 -7.21
CA ALA A 238 17.35 -24.29 -6.37
C ALA A 238 17.55 -25.75 -5.93
N GLY A 239 16.45 -26.47 -5.69
CA GLY A 239 16.45 -27.91 -5.39
C GLY A 239 16.63 -28.82 -6.62
N GLY A 240 16.76 -28.26 -7.83
CA GLY A 240 16.93 -29.02 -9.08
C GLY A 240 15.68 -29.76 -9.56
N LEU A 241 14.52 -29.51 -8.95
CA LEU A 241 13.26 -30.21 -9.23
C LEU A 241 12.52 -29.64 -10.45
N VAL A 242 12.78 -28.38 -10.81
CA VAL A 242 12.16 -27.71 -11.96
C VAL A 242 13.23 -26.99 -12.79
N LYS A 243 13.22 -27.24 -14.11
CA LYS A 243 14.06 -26.57 -15.11
C LYS A 243 13.19 -25.78 -16.08
N GLY A 244 13.65 -24.62 -16.54
CA GLY A 244 12.97 -23.84 -17.59
C GLY A 244 11.84 -22.91 -17.12
N VAL A 245 11.80 -22.52 -15.84
CA VAL A 245 10.91 -21.46 -15.37
C VAL A 245 11.69 -20.15 -15.34
N ASP A 246 11.27 -19.18 -16.16
CA ASP A 246 11.80 -17.82 -16.11
C ASP A 246 11.30 -17.12 -14.85
N ILE A 247 12.14 -17.12 -13.81
CA ILE A 247 11.90 -16.35 -12.60
C ILE A 247 12.45 -14.95 -12.86
N VAL A 248 11.55 -13.99 -13.04
CA VAL A 248 11.90 -12.62 -13.37
C VAL A 248 11.82 -11.80 -12.10
N ASN A 249 12.85 -11.00 -11.85
CA ASN A 249 12.81 -9.97 -10.81
C ASN A 249 12.06 -8.74 -11.34
N ALA A 250 11.18 -8.13 -10.53
CA ALA A 250 10.47 -6.90 -10.90
C ALA A 250 11.43 -5.78 -11.33
N PHE A 251 12.65 -5.79 -10.78
CA PHE A 251 13.74 -4.85 -11.04
C PHE A 251 14.58 -5.18 -12.27
N ARG A 252 13.99 -5.68 -13.38
CA ARG A 252 14.73 -6.08 -14.61
C ARG A 252 16.01 -5.24 -14.80
N SER A 253 17.14 -5.96 -14.81
CA SER A 253 18.50 -5.54 -15.19
C SER A 253 18.59 -4.16 -15.84
N GLN A 254 19.35 -3.26 -15.21
CA GLN A 254 19.99 -2.15 -15.93
C GLN A 254 20.64 -2.63 -17.22
#